data_AF-X1F518-F1
#
_entry.id   AF-X1F518-F1
#
_cell.length_a   1.000
_cell.length_b   1.000
_cell.length_c   1.000
_cell.angle_alpha   90.00
_cell.angle_beta   90.00
_cell.angle_gamma   90.00
#
_symmetry.space_group_name_H-M   'P 1'
#
loop_
_entity.id
_entity.type
_entity.pdbx_description
1 polymer ?
#
loop_
_entity_poly.entity_id
_entity_poly.type
_entity_poly.pdbx_seq_one_letter_code
_entity_poly.pdbx_strand_id
1 'polypeptide(L)'
;ERYDARVVGLVDRDGIVFSEPMELLHAVTSGEWMPMPLPQGPIGPALYSNRIIFGREALEIRSAGGSRFAGMFGIKEYPASTRPGLLNALLSAPFELILTQSFAFLSKADAKTVLTRKQNQLVSAQDPAASQIDELSDALDDLESNRFALGDHHLSLLLSADTASQLQGHMSVARRALADAGAVVAREDLGLEAAYWAQLPGLFKYRARAGAISSRNFAAFSPFHTYPVGKPDGNHWGPAVAMLKTASGSPFYFSFHHGDLGNTFICGPSGSGKTVVQNFLLS
;
A
#
# COMPACT_ATOMS: atom_id res chain seq x y z
N GLU A 1 5.55 -0.97 -22.95
CA GLU A 1 6.43 -1.08 -21.79
C GLU A 1 5.83 -2.06 -20.79
N ARG A 2 6.67 -2.91 -20.17
CA ARG A 2 6.24 -3.73 -19.04
C ARG A 2 5.98 -2.80 -17.85
N TYR A 3 5.01 -3.13 -17.01
CA TYR A 3 4.89 -2.52 -15.69
C TYR A 3 6.22 -2.73 -14.96
N ASP A 4 6.96 -1.65 -14.72
CA ASP A 4 8.27 -1.72 -14.09
C ASP A 4 8.42 -0.62 -13.04
N ALA A 5 9.31 -0.85 -12.08
CA ALA A 5 9.64 0.13 -11.07
C ALA A 5 10.46 1.25 -11.69
N ARG A 6 10.16 2.50 -11.33
CA ARG A 6 10.97 3.66 -11.69
C ARG A 6 11.65 4.21 -10.44
N VAL A 7 12.95 4.44 -10.54
CA VAL A 7 13.68 5.17 -9.50
C VAL A 7 13.22 6.63 -9.53
N VAL A 8 12.69 7.11 -8.41
CA VAL A 8 12.36 8.53 -8.22
C VAL A 8 13.63 9.35 -8.06
N GLY A 9 13.67 10.52 -8.66
CA GLY A 9 14.86 11.37 -8.70
C GLY A 9 14.56 12.85 -8.65
N LEU A 10 15.56 13.64 -9.06
CA LEU A 10 15.39 15.07 -9.29
C LEU A 10 14.94 15.27 -10.74
N VAL A 11 13.96 16.14 -10.95
CA VAL A 11 13.41 16.44 -12.28
C VAL A 11 13.41 17.95 -12.50
N ASP A 12 13.90 18.37 -13.66
CA ASP A 12 13.79 19.76 -14.10
C ASP A 12 12.43 19.95 -14.79
N ARG A 13 11.66 20.92 -14.33
CA ARG A 13 10.42 21.37 -14.98
C ARG A 13 10.51 22.88 -15.14
N ASP A 14 10.65 23.34 -16.38
CA ASP A 14 10.74 24.75 -16.75
C ASP A 14 11.85 25.54 -16.00
N GLY A 15 13.02 24.91 -15.79
CA GLY A 15 14.18 25.53 -15.14
C GLY A 15 14.12 25.53 -13.61
N ILE A 16 13.14 24.85 -13.02
CA ILE A 16 13.04 24.62 -11.58
C ILE A 16 13.26 23.13 -11.30
N VAL A 17 14.15 22.82 -10.37
CA VAL A 17 14.42 21.44 -9.95
C VAL A 17 13.41 21.01 -8.88
N PHE A 18 12.69 19.93 -9.15
CA PHE A 18 11.75 19.28 -8.25
C PHE A 18 12.31 17.96 -7.73
N SER A 19 11.85 17.52 -6.55
CA SER A 19 12.26 16.28 -5.90
C SER A 19 11.10 15.29 -5.87
N GLU A 20 11.09 14.32 -6.78
CA GLU A 20 10.07 13.26 -6.80
C GLU A 20 10.02 12.42 -5.50
N PRO A 21 11.15 12.13 -4.81
CA PRO A 21 11.09 11.54 -3.48
C PRO A 21 10.28 12.38 -2.48
N MET A 22 10.42 13.72 -2.52
CA MET A 22 9.62 14.59 -1.66
C MET A 22 8.16 14.64 -2.09
N GLU A 23 7.85 14.59 -3.39
CA GLU A 23 6.47 14.47 -3.89
C GLU A 23 5.81 13.20 -3.33
N LEU A 24 6.51 12.07 -3.34
CA LEU A 24 6.03 10.81 -2.78
C LEU A 24 5.83 10.91 -1.25
N LEU A 25 6.81 11.44 -0.52
CA LEU A 25 6.70 11.58 0.94
C LEU A 25 5.57 12.55 1.33
N HIS A 26 5.37 13.62 0.57
CA HIS A 26 4.25 14.52 0.74
C HIS A 26 2.93 13.81 0.47
N ALA A 27 2.81 13.03 -0.62
CA ALA A 27 1.60 12.28 -0.92
C ALA A 27 1.25 11.25 0.17
N VAL A 28 2.25 10.60 0.77
CA VAL A 28 2.05 9.65 1.88
C VAL A 28 1.48 10.33 3.13
N THR A 29 1.88 11.57 3.44
CA THR A 29 1.42 12.27 4.64
C THR A 29 0.14 13.06 4.39
N SER A 30 0.07 13.82 3.30
CA SER A 30 -1.06 14.68 2.98
C SER A 30 -2.25 13.96 2.33
N GLY A 31 -2.00 12.81 1.67
CA GLY A 31 -2.95 12.21 0.74
C GLY A 31 -3.09 12.97 -0.59
N GLU A 32 -2.17 13.90 -0.90
CA GLU A 32 -2.20 14.74 -2.10
C GLU A 32 -0.85 14.70 -2.84
N TRP A 33 -0.91 14.45 -4.15
CA TRP A 33 0.25 14.58 -5.03
C TRP A 33 0.40 16.04 -5.44
N MET A 34 1.55 16.63 -5.14
CA MET A 34 1.89 17.96 -5.62
C MET A 34 3.38 18.04 -5.99
N PRO A 35 3.75 18.89 -6.97
CA PRO A 35 5.15 19.22 -7.25
C PRO A 35 5.85 19.78 -6.02
N MET A 36 7.01 19.21 -5.66
CA MET A 36 7.82 19.65 -4.51
C MET A 36 9.17 20.21 -5.00
N PRO A 37 9.36 21.54 -5.07
CA PRO A 37 10.63 22.11 -5.47
C PRO A 37 11.73 21.69 -4.49
N LEU A 38 12.94 21.45 -4.98
CA LEU A 38 14.06 21.01 -4.17
C LEU A 38 14.41 22.12 -3.15
N PRO A 39 14.20 21.90 -1.84
CA PRO A 39 14.41 22.94 -0.84
C PRO A 39 15.91 23.18 -0.62
N GLN A 40 16.27 24.43 -0.36
CA GLN A 40 17.58 24.78 0.20
C GLN A 40 17.53 24.66 1.72
N GLY A 41 17.45 23.42 2.24
CA GLY A 41 17.38 23.16 3.67
C GLY A 41 16.93 21.75 4.04
N PRO A 42 16.62 21.52 5.33
CA PRO A 42 16.13 20.23 5.78
C PRO A 42 14.79 19.87 5.13
N ILE A 43 14.66 18.62 4.69
CA ILE A 43 13.46 18.12 4.00
C ILE A 43 12.24 18.09 4.94
N GLY A 44 12.42 17.80 6.23
CA GLY A 44 11.32 17.67 7.19
C GLY A 44 10.39 18.89 7.22
N PRO A 45 10.89 20.10 7.56
CA PRO A 45 10.11 21.33 7.51
C PRO A 45 9.46 21.62 6.15
N ALA A 46 10.09 21.22 5.04
CA ALA A 46 9.54 21.42 3.71
C ALA A 46 8.41 20.43 3.37
N LEU A 47 8.40 19.22 3.95
CA LEU A 47 7.33 18.23 3.78
C LEU A 47 6.05 18.59 4.54
N TYR A 48 6.15 19.32 5.65
CA TYR A 48 5.01 19.69 6.49
C TYR A 48 4.29 20.94 5.97
N SER A 49 3.64 20.81 4.83
CA SER A 49 2.77 21.85 4.24
C SER A 49 1.39 21.91 4.90
N ASN A 50 0.87 20.76 5.32
CA ASN A 50 -0.48 20.62 5.87
C ASN A 50 -0.47 20.52 7.39
N ARG A 51 -1.50 21.11 8.03
CA ARG A 51 -1.69 20.98 9.47
C ARG A 51 -2.40 19.68 9.78
N ILE A 52 -1.74 18.82 10.54
CA ILE A 52 -2.29 17.55 11.00
C ILE A 52 -2.83 17.73 12.42
N ILE A 53 -4.10 17.38 12.64
CA ILE A 53 -4.76 17.48 13.94
C ILE A 53 -5.20 16.07 14.34
N PHE A 54 -4.60 15.54 15.40
CA PHE A 54 -4.96 14.22 15.92
C PHE A 54 -6.14 14.33 16.87
N GLY A 55 -7.26 13.71 16.49
CA GLY A 55 -8.38 13.44 17.37
C GLY A 55 -8.22 12.09 18.07
N ARG A 56 -9.28 11.66 18.77
CA ARG A 56 -9.26 10.41 19.54
C ARG A 56 -9.24 9.14 18.69
N GLU A 57 -9.96 9.14 17.57
CA GLU A 57 -10.11 7.97 16.69
C GLU A 57 -9.91 8.27 15.21
N ALA A 58 -9.71 9.55 14.87
CA ALA A 58 -9.53 10.05 13.51
C ALA A 58 -8.64 11.30 13.57
N LEU A 59 -7.93 11.56 12.48
CA LEU A 59 -7.12 12.76 12.30
C LEU A 59 -7.74 13.65 11.21
N GLU A 60 -7.54 14.95 11.33
CA GLU A 60 -7.89 15.94 10.32
C GLU A 60 -6.61 16.40 9.62
N ILE A 61 -6.55 16.26 8.29
CA ILE A 61 -5.52 16.81 7.43
C ILE A 61 -6.08 18.11 6.87
N ARG A 62 -5.59 19.24 7.37
CA ARG A 62 -6.03 20.57 6.92
C ARG A 62 -5.01 21.13 5.93
N SER A 63 -5.42 21.19 4.66
CA SER A 63 -4.68 21.83 3.58
C SER A 63 -5.27 23.21 3.26
N ALA A 64 -4.65 23.94 2.33
CA ALA A 64 -5.16 25.22 1.87
C ALA A 64 -6.53 25.11 1.19
N GLY A 65 -6.80 23.97 0.51
CA GLY A 65 -8.03 23.73 -0.26
C GLY A 65 -9.20 23.16 0.56
N GLY A 66 -8.97 22.75 1.81
CA GLY A 66 -10.00 22.15 2.64
C GLY A 66 -9.44 21.24 3.72
N SER A 67 -10.34 20.53 4.40
CA SER A 67 -9.99 19.56 5.42
C SER A 67 -10.47 18.17 5.00
N ARG A 68 -9.63 17.17 5.23
CA ARG A 68 -9.96 15.76 5.03
C ARG A 68 -9.84 15.02 6.34
N PHE A 69 -10.67 14.03 6.56
CA PHE A 69 -10.62 13.17 7.74
C PHE A 69 -9.97 11.84 7.37
N ALA A 70 -9.11 11.34 8.25
CA ALA A 70 -8.49 10.05 8.06
C ALA A 70 -8.54 9.19 9.32
N GLY A 71 -8.59 7.88 9.10
CA GLY A 71 -8.54 6.85 10.13
C GLY A 71 -7.55 5.77 9.72
N MET A 72 -6.97 5.10 10.70
CA MET A 72 -5.92 4.11 10.45
C MET A 72 -6.25 2.76 11.04
N PHE A 73 -5.84 1.70 10.33
CA PHE A 73 -5.80 0.34 10.83
C PHE A 73 -4.35 -0.16 10.95
N GLY A 74 -4.07 -0.87 12.04
CA GLY A 74 -2.87 -1.69 12.22
C GLY A 74 -3.24 -3.17 12.31
N ILE A 75 -2.28 -4.05 12.01
CA ILE A 75 -2.45 -5.50 12.22
C ILE A 75 -2.33 -5.81 13.71
N LYS A 76 -3.35 -6.46 14.27
CA LYS A 76 -3.32 -7.01 15.63
C LYS A 76 -2.84 -8.46 15.61
N GLU A 77 -3.39 -9.27 14.70
CA GLU A 77 -2.98 -10.67 14.50
C GLU A 77 -2.84 -10.95 13.00
N TYR A 78 -1.75 -11.61 12.66
CA TYR A 78 -1.44 -11.98 11.29
C TYR A 78 -2.29 -13.20 10.85
N PRO A 79 -2.63 -13.30 9.56
CA PRO A 79 -3.30 -14.47 9.00
C PRO A 79 -2.48 -15.75 9.22
N ALA A 80 -3.16 -16.87 9.45
CA ALA A 80 -2.54 -18.18 9.62
C ALA A 80 -1.73 -18.63 8.39
N SER A 81 -2.10 -18.17 7.19
CA SER A 81 -1.34 -18.39 5.96
C SER A 81 -1.28 -17.11 5.13
N THR A 82 -0.16 -16.87 4.47
CA THR A 82 0.05 -15.72 3.59
C THR A 82 0.30 -16.18 2.16
N ARG A 83 -0.35 -15.55 1.18
CA ARG A 83 -0.18 -15.83 -0.25
C ARG A 83 -0.11 -14.53 -1.05
N PRO A 84 0.57 -14.49 -2.20
CA PRO A 84 0.50 -13.35 -3.10
C PRO A 84 -0.95 -12.99 -3.43
N GLY A 85 -1.26 -11.70 -3.40
CA GLY A 85 -2.61 -11.19 -3.67
C GLY A 85 -3.55 -11.16 -2.47
N LEU A 86 -3.06 -11.45 -1.27
CA LEU A 86 -3.84 -11.40 -0.02
C LEU A 86 -4.56 -10.07 0.20
N LEU A 87 -3.94 -8.96 -0.21
CA LEU A 87 -4.46 -7.60 -0.05
C LEU A 87 -5.18 -7.06 -1.31
N ASN A 88 -5.46 -7.89 -2.32
CA ASN A 88 -6.02 -7.44 -3.60
C ASN A 88 -7.39 -6.76 -3.48
N ALA A 89 -8.18 -7.15 -2.47
CA ALA A 89 -9.46 -6.50 -2.21
C ALA A 89 -9.30 -4.99 -1.95
N LEU A 90 -8.18 -4.56 -1.34
CA LEU A 90 -7.88 -3.15 -1.13
C LEU A 90 -7.57 -2.41 -2.46
N LEU A 91 -6.98 -3.09 -3.45
CA LEU A 91 -6.70 -2.49 -4.77
C LEU A 91 -7.97 -2.13 -5.56
N SER A 92 -9.11 -2.73 -5.20
CA SER A 92 -10.42 -2.46 -5.82
C SER A 92 -11.36 -1.71 -4.88
N ALA A 93 -10.85 -1.18 -3.76
CA ALA A 93 -11.67 -0.44 -2.82
C ALA A 93 -12.17 0.88 -3.46
N PRO A 94 -13.45 1.24 -3.33
CA PRO A 94 -14.02 2.42 -3.97
C PRO A 94 -13.74 3.72 -3.19
N PHE A 95 -12.58 3.83 -2.57
CA PHE A 95 -12.16 4.97 -1.76
C PHE A 95 -10.63 5.08 -1.72
N GLU A 96 -10.15 6.28 -1.41
CA GLU A 96 -8.73 6.54 -1.27
C GLU A 96 -8.14 5.89 -0.02
N LEU A 97 -6.96 5.30 -0.19
CA LEU A 97 -6.21 4.67 0.88
C LEU A 97 -4.71 4.80 0.65
N ILE A 98 -3.97 4.73 1.74
CA ILE A 98 -2.51 4.63 1.75
C ILE A 98 -2.17 3.38 2.57
N LEU A 99 -1.58 2.40 1.91
CA LEU A 99 -1.06 1.20 2.56
C LEU A 99 0.45 1.32 2.67
N THR A 100 0.97 1.37 3.89
CA THR A 100 2.42 1.39 4.13
C THR A 100 2.85 0.14 4.84
N GLN A 101 3.97 -0.42 4.39
CA GLN A 101 4.62 -1.56 5.02
C GLN A 101 6.09 -1.23 5.27
N SER A 102 6.62 -1.69 6.39
CA SER A 102 8.05 -1.65 6.66
C SER A 102 8.51 -2.98 7.24
N PHE A 103 9.72 -3.39 6.87
CA PHE A 103 10.32 -4.64 7.29
C PHE A 103 11.75 -4.37 7.75
N ALA A 104 12.04 -4.61 9.03
CA ALA A 104 13.38 -4.48 9.59
C ALA A 104 13.93 -5.88 9.87
N PHE A 105 15.00 -6.27 9.16
CA PHE A 105 15.62 -7.58 9.35
C PHE A 105 16.14 -7.73 10.78
N LEU A 106 15.85 -8.88 11.38
CA LEU A 106 16.45 -9.28 12.65
C LEU A 106 17.79 -9.95 12.39
N SER A 107 18.72 -9.84 13.34
CA SER A 107 19.91 -10.67 13.32
C SER A 107 19.50 -12.15 13.46
N LYS A 108 20.34 -13.07 12.98
CA LYS A 108 20.06 -14.51 13.12
C LYS A 108 19.89 -14.92 14.61
N ALA A 109 20.69 -14.33 15.50
CA ALA A 109 20.60 -14.57 16.93
C ALA A 109 19.27 -14.08 17.53
N ASP A 110 18.81 -12.89 17.15
CA ASP A 110 17.52 -12.34 17.60
C ASP A 110 16.35 -13.15 17.04
N ALA A 111 16.42 -13.52 15.76
CA ALA A 111 15.42 -14.36 15.10
C ALA A 111 15.29 -15.73 15.78
N LYS A 112 16.41 -16.37 16.13
CA LYS A 112 16.44 -17.62 16.90
C LYS A 112 15.77 -17.44 18.26
N THR A 113 16.12 -16.37 18.97
CA THR A 113 15.51 -16.04 20.26
C THR A 113 13.99 -15.90 20.16
N VAL A 114 13.49 -15.25 19.11
CA VAL A 114 12.04 -15.10 18.87
C VAL A 114 11.37 -16.46 18.63
N LEU A 115 11.92 -17.31 17.76
CA LEU A 115 11.34 -18.62 17.44
C LEU A 115 11.40 -19.59 18.63
N THR A 116 12.55 -19.69 19.31
CA THR A 116 12.70 -20.54 20.49
C THR A 116 11.78 -20.09 21.62
N ARG A 117 11.59 -18.77 21.81
CA ARG A 117 10.62 -18.27 22.80
C ARG A 117 9.19 -18.71 22.46
N LYS A 118 8.78 -18.62 21.20
CA LYS A 118 7.46 -19.10 20.76
C LYS A 118 7.31 -20.62 20.97
N GLN A 119 8.33 -21.39 20.65
CA GLN A 119 8.34 -22.84 20.86
C GLN A 119 8.18 -23.19 22.35
N ASN A 120 8.96 -22.54 23.22
CA ASN A 120 8.89 -22.77 24.67
C ASN A 120 7.53 -22.39 25.25
N GLN A 121 6.87 -21.35 24.72
CA GLN A 121 5.52 -20.97 25.13
C GLN A 121 4.49 -22.07 24.80
N LEU A 122 4.56 -22.67 23.61
CA LEU A 122 3.67 -23.78 23.22
C LEU A 122 3.91 -25.03 24.08
N VAL A 123 5.18 -25.40 24.30
CA VAL A 123 5.55 -26.54 25.15
C VAL A 123 5.03 -26.33 26.59
N SER A 124 5.21 -25.14 27.13
CA SER A 124 4.81 -24.82 28.52
C SER A 124 3.30 -24.76 28.70
N ALA A 125 2.54 -24.43 27.65
CA ALA A 125 1.08 -24.37 27.69
C ALA A 125 0.41 -25.76 27.75
N GLN A 126 1.18 -26.87 27.69
CA GLN A 126 0.66 -28.23 27.50
C GLN A 126 -0.32 -28.33 26.33
N ASP A 127 -0.11 -27.50 25.31
CA ASP A 127 -0.95 -27.44 24.14
C ASP A 127 -0.73 -28.73 23.32
N PRO A 128 -1.78 -29.47 22.90
CA PRO A 128 -1.65 -30.61 21.99
C PRO A 128 -1.12 -30.26 20.58
N ALA A 129 -0.62 -29.05 20.35
CA ALA A 129 -0.01 -28.55 19.10
C ALA A 129 1.39 -29.13 18.79
N ALA A 130 1.57 -30.46 18.85
CA ALA A 130 2.83 -31.13 18.50
C ALA A 130 3.34 -30.72 17.11
N SER A 131 2.43 -30.61 16.13
CA SER A 131 2.79 -30.19 14.76
C SER A 131 3.37 -28.78 14.70
N GLN A 132 2.89 -27.84 15.51
CA GLN A 132 3.44 -26.46 15.53
C GLN A 132 4.83 -26.42 16.16
N ILE A 133 5.11 -27.29 17.14
CA ILE A 133 6.42 -27.42 17.77
C ILE A 133 7.43 -27.99 16.76
N ASP A 134 7.01 -28.99 15.97
CA ASP A 134 7.80 -29.56 14.89
C ASP A 134 8.05 -28.52 13.79
N GLU A 135 7.02 -27.80 13.33
CA GLU A 135 7.15 -26.70 12.37
C GLU A 135 8.11 -25.60 12.85
N LEU A 136 8.13 -25.28 14.15
CA LEU A 136 9.08 -24.33 14.73
C LEU A 136 10.51 -24.87 14.75
N SER A 137 10.69 -26.17 14.93
CA SER A 137 12.01 -26.83 14.85
C SER A 137 12.54 -26.78 13.42
N ASP A 138 11.70 -27.12 12.44
CA ASP A 138 12.04 -27.01 11.02
C ASP A 138 12.36 -25.56 10.64
N ALA A 139 11.57 -24.60 11.13
CA ALA A 139 11.81 -23.18 10.88
C ALA A 139 13.14 -22.68 11.47
N LEU A 140 13.58 -23.21 12.61
CA LEU A 140 14.89 -22.91 13.20
C LEU A 140 16.02 -23.43 12.30
N ASP A 141 15.90 -24.65 11.78
CA ASP A 141 16.88 -25.24 10.86
C ASP A 141 16.93 -24.49 9.51
N ASP A 142 15.77 -24.10 8.99
CA ASP A 142 15.63 -23.22 7.82
C ASP A 142 16.35 -21.88 8.03
N LEU A 143 16.17 -21.25 9.20
CA LEU A 143 16.79 -19.99 9.56
C LEU A 143 18.32 -20.13 9.66
N GLU A 144 18.82 -21.18 10.31
CA GLU A 144 20.26 -21.46 10.40
C GLU A 144 20.87 -21.69 9.01
N SER A 145 20.14 -22.38 8.14
CA SER A 145 20.50 -22.66 6.75
C SER A 145 20.30 -21.47 5.79
N ASN A 146 19.88 -20.29 6.29
CA ASN A 146 19.57 -19.09 5.49
C ASN A 146 18.48 -19.29 4.42
N ARG A 147 17.53 -20.21 4.62
CA ARG A 147 16.41 -20.45 3.67
C ARG A 147 15.32 -19.37 3.73
N PHE A 148 15.31 -18.57 4.81
CA PHE A 148 14.56 -17.33 4.94
C PHE A 148 15.24 -16.40 5.96
N ALA A 149 14.79 -15.15 6.05
CA ALA A 149 15.17 -14.22 7.12
C ALA A 149 13.94 -13.83 7.94
N LEU A 150 14.08 -13.63 9.24
CA LEU A 150 13.01 -13.09 10.08
C LEU A 150 13.17 -11.57 10.20
N GLY A 151 12.06 -10.83 10.26
CA GLY A 151 12.10 -9.38 10.43
C GLY A 151 10.85 -8.84 11.10
N ASP A 152 11.02 -7.68 11.74
CA ASP A 152 9.93 -6.92 12.33
C ASP A 152 9.17 -6.19 11.23
N HIS A 153 7.99 -6.73 10.94
CA HIS A 153 7.06 -6.18 9.97
C HIS A 153 6.02 -5.30 10.65
N HIS A 154 5.74 -4.16 10.03
CA HIS A 154 4.68 -3.24 10.38
C HIS A 154 3.88 -2.90 9.14
N LEU A 155 2.56 -2.98 9.26
CA LEU A 155 1.61 -2.58 8.22
C LEU A 155 0.62 -1.59 8.81
N SER A 156 0.48 -0.45 8.15
CA SER A 156 -0.55 0.56 8.44
C SER A 156 -1.37 0.82 7.20
N LEU A 157 -2.70 0.89 7.38
CA LEU A 157 -3.64 1.27 6.34
C LEU A 157 -4.33 2.56 6.77
N LEU A 158 -4.02 3.66 6.10
CA LEU A 158 -4.70 4.95 6.24
C LEU A 158 -5.83 5.04 5.21
N LEU A 159 -6.99 5.48 5.68
CA LEU A 159 -8.18 5.70 4.86
C LEU A 159 -8.57 7.16 5.00
N SER A 160 -8.86 7.83 3.89
CA SER A 160 -9.27 9.24 3.87
C SER A 160 -10.71 9.41 3.37
N ALA A 161 -11.36 10.50 3.80
CA ALA A 161 -12.66 10.93 3.30
C ALA A 161 -12.86 12.43 3.55
N ASP A 162 -13.83 13.03 2.88
CA ASP A 162 -14.14 14.46 3.05
C ASP A 162 -14.98 14.73 4.31
N THR A 163 -15.66 13.70 4.82
CA THR A 163 -16.46 13.79 6.05
C THR A 163 -16.21 12.61 6.98
N ALA A 164 -16.38 12.83 8.28
CA ALA A 164 -16.29 11.76 9.28
C ALA A 164 -17.28 10.62 9.02
N SER A 165 -18.48 10.91 8.50
CA SER A 165 -19.49 9.89 8.19
C SER A 165 -19.05 8.97 7.04
N GLN A 166 -18.49 9.54 5.97
CA GLN A 166 -17.94 8.75 4.86
C GLN A 166 -16.75 7.91 5.32
N LEU A 167 -15.87 8.48 6.17
CA LEU A 167 -14.73 7.77 6.73
C LEU A 167 -15.17 6.49 7.45
N GLN A 168 -16.23 6.54 8.27
CA GLN A 168 -16.75 5.34 8.95
C GLN A 168 -17.18 4.26 7.94
N GLY A 169 -17.79 4.65 6.83
CA GLY A 169 -18.13 3.74 5.73
C GLY A 169 -16.89 3.09 5.12
N HIS A 170 -15.87 3.88 4.77
CA HIS A 170 -14.60 3.38 4.22
C HIS A 170 -13.93 2.42 5.20
N MET A 171 -13.87 2.78 6.48
CA MET A 171 -13.27 1.96 7.53
C MET A 171 -13.99 0.61 7.69
N SER A 172 -15.32 0.59 7.61
CA SER A 172 -16.09 -0.65 7.68
C SER A 172 -15.79 -1.60 6.51
N VAL A 173 -15.73 -1.06 5.28
CA VAL A 173 -15.44 -1.85 4.08
C VAL A 173 -14.00 -2.37 4.11
N ALA A 174 -13.03 -1.53 4.45
CA ALA A 174 -11.63 -1.92 4.56
C ALA A 174 -11.40 -2.99 5.64
N ARG A 175 -12.03 -2.83 6.82
CA ARG A 175 -11.94 -3.82 7.90
C ARG A 175 -12.47 -5.18 7.44
N ARG A 176 -13.58 -5.21 6.70
CA ARG A 176 -14.12 -6.45 6.14
C ARG A 176 -13.15 -7.08 5.14
N ALA A 177 -12.59 -6.29 4.22
CA ALA A 177 -11.61 -6.79 3.24
C ALA A 177 -10.37 -7.41 3.93
N LEU A 178 -9.89 -6.80 5.02
CA LEU A 178 -8.77 -7.33 5.81
C LEU A 178 -9.16 -8.60 6.59
N ALA A 179 -10.37 -8.66 7.15
CA ALA A 179 -10.88 -9.84 7.83
C ALA A 179 -11.08 -11.03 6.88
N ASP A 180 -11.60 -10.79 5.67
CA ASP A 180 -11.74 -11.80 4.61
C ASP A 180 -10.36 -12.31 4.13
N ALA A 181 -9.32 -11.49 4.28
CA ALA A 181 -7.92 -11.87 4.08
C ALA A 181 -7.30 -12.60 5.30
N GLY A 182 -8.08 -12.88 6.34
CA GLY A 182 -7.66 -13.59 7.53
C GLY A 182 -6.87 -12.75 8.54
N ALA A 183 -6.77 -11.43 8.36
CA ALA A 183 -6.06 -10.54 9.27
C ALA A 183 -7.01 -9.97 10.33
N VAL A 184 -6.61 -10.03 11.60
CA VAL A 184 -7.30 -9.29 12.66
C VAL A 184 -6.69 -7.90 12.73
N VAL A 185 -7.47 -6.89 12.39
CA VAL A 185 -7.01 -5.49 12.40
C VAL A 185 -7.66 -4.68 13.51
N ALA A 186 -6.90 -3.74 14.06
CA ALA A 186 -7.34 -2.82 15.08
C ALA A 186 -7.34 -1.40 14.50
N ARG A 187 -8.42 -0.64 14.77
CA ARG A 187 -8.42 0.79 14.51
C ARG A 187 -7.45 1.44 15.47
N GLU A 188 -6.59 2.32 14.96
CA GLU A 188 -5.66 3.07 15.79
C GLU A 188 -6.37 4.27 16.43
N ASP A 189 -6.25 4.37 17.76
CA ASP A 189 -6.82 5.43 18.59
C ASP A 189 -5.72 6.13 19.42
N LEU A 190 -5.31 5.56 20.55
CA LEU A 190 -4.20 6.00 21.38
C LEU A 190 -2.88 6.01 20.60
N GLY A 191 -2.73 5.09 19.66
CA GLY A 191 -1.58 4.96 18.77
C GLY A 191 -1.68 5.75 17.47
N LEU A 192 -2.74 6.56 17.26
CA LEU A 192 -3.03 7.17 15.96
C LEU A 192 -1.89 8.05 15.43
N GLU A 193 -1.34 8.92 16.29
CA GLU A 193 -0.22 9.78 15.90
C GLU A 193 1.03 8.97 15.55
N ALA A 194 1.35 7.96 16.36
CA ALA A 194 2.48 7.08 16.09
C ALA A 194 2.29 6.30 14.77
N ALA A 195 1.11 5.71 14.56
CA ALA A 195 0.78 4.98 13.34
C ALA A 195 0.89 5.87 12.09
N TYR A 196 0.41 7.11 12.17
CA TYR A 196 0.50 8.07 11.08
C TYR A 196 1.95 8.39 10.71
N TRP A 197 2.80 8.68 11.70
CA TRP A 197 4.22 8.95 11.47
C TRP A 197 5.02 7.72 11.06
N ALA A 198 4.63 6.52 11.50
CA ALA A 198 5.28 5.27 11.13
C ALA A 198 5.22 4.95 9.61
N GLN A 199 4.39 5.67 8.85
CA GLN A 199 4.35 5.59 7.39
C GLN A 199 5.61 6.15 6.72
N LEU A 200 6.31 7.09 7.37
CA LEU A 200 7.51 7.68 6.80
C LEU A 200 8.72 6.74 6.94
N PRO A 201 9.59 6.65 5.91
CA PRO A 201 10.81 5.86 5.97
C PRO A 201 11.69 6.22 7.16
N GLY A 202 12.25 5.21 7.83
CA GLY A 202 13.18 5.39 8.95
C GLY A 202 12.53 5.73 10.30
N LEU A 203 11.22 6.02 10.35
CA LEU A 203 10.50 6.32 11.59
C LEU A 203 10.09 5.06 12.38
N PHE A 204 11.02 4.10 12.51
CA PHE A 204 10.76 2.80 13.11
C PHE A 204 10.36 2.84 14.58
N LYS A 205 10.74 3.90 15.31
CA LYS A 205 10.35 4.12 16.71
C LYS A 205 8.84 4.30 16.92
N TYR A 206 8.10 4.65 15.87
CA TYR A 206 6.65 4.88 15.94
C TYR A 206 5.82 3.66 15.47
N ARG A 207 6.46 2.57 15.03
CA ARG A 207 5.78 1.36 14.54
C ARG A 207 5.09 0.62 15.68
N ALA A 208 3.83 0.95 15.93
CA ALA A 208 3.00 0.21 16.86
C ALA A 208 2.66 -1.18 16.30
N ARG A 209 2.54 -2.19 17.16
CA ARG A 209 2.10 -3.55 16.77
C ARG A 209 2.96 -4.22 15.69
N ALA A 210 4.25 -3.88 15.62
CA ALA A 210 5.17 -4.61 14.76
C ALA A 210 5.25 -6.09 15.19
N GLY A 211 5.32 -6.99 14.20
CA GLY A 211 5.36 -8.43 14.43
C GLY A 211 6.46 -9.10 13.63
N ALA A 212 7.16 -10.03 14.26
CA ALA A 212 8.19 -10.83 13.61
C ALA A 212 7.56 -11.83 12.63
N ILE A 213 7.81 -11.65 11.34
CA ILE A 213 7.38 -12.55 10.26
C ILE A 213 8.57 -12.94 9.38
N SER A 214 8.45 -14.03 8.63
CA SER A 214 9.49 -14.41 7.68
C SER A 214 9.51 -13.49 6.45
N SER A 215 10.65 -13.41 5.78
CA SER A 215 10.81 -12.72 4.50
C SER A 215 9.86 -13.27 3.42
N ARG A 216 9.49 -14.56 3.51
CA ARG A 216 8.48 -15.18 2.63
C ARG A 216 7.08 -14.62 2.89
N ASN A 217 6.70 -14.46 4.15
CA ASN A 217 5.43 -13.82 4.50
C ASN A 217 5.41 -12.37 4.05
N PHE A 218 6.49 -11.63 4.26
CA PHE A 218 6.60 -10.24 3.80
C PHE A 218 6.46 -10.13 2.27
N ALA A 219 7.12 -11.01 1.51
CA ALA A 219 6.97 -11.06 0.05
C ALA A 219 5.52 -11.33 -0.38
N ALA A 220 4.77 -12.16 0.36
CA ALA A 220 3.36 -12.41 0.08
C ALA A 220 2.46 -11.19 0.36
N PHE A 221 2.79 -10.36 1.36
CA PHE A 221 2.12 -9.08 1.62
C PHE A 221 2.48 -7.96 0.62
N SER A 222 3.61 -8.09 -0.07
CA SER A 222 4.15 -7.08 -0.99
C SER A 222 4.33 -7.61 -2.42
N PRO A 223 3.26 -8.07 -3.11
CA PRO A 223 3.39 -8.67 -4.44
C PRO A 223 3.62 -7.66 -5.59
N PHE A 224 3.73 -6.35 -5.28
CA PHE A 224 4.03 -5.24 -6.21
C PHE A 224 3.27 -5.24 -7.55
N HIS A 225 2.03 -5.75 -7.57
CA HIS A 225 1.16 -5.71 -8.74
C HIS A 225 0.01 -4.71 -8.54
N THR A 226 -0.50 -4.20 -9.65
CA THR A 226 -1.71 -3.36 -9.69
C THR A 226 -2.40 -3.53 -11.03
N TYR A 227 -3.60 -2.95 -11.17
CA TYR A 227 -4.33 -2.94 -12.43
C TYR A 227 -3.63 -2.03 -13.44
N PRO A 228 -3.53 -2.44 -14.71
CA PRO A 228 -2.88 -1.61 -15.70
C PRO A 228 -3.66 -0.33 -15.90
N VAL A 229 -2.99 0.82 -15.70
CA VAL A 229 -3.60 2.13 -15.93
C VAL A 229 -3.28 2.70 -17.31
N GLY A 230 -2.24 2.20 -18.00
CA GLY A 230 -1.78 2.79 -19.27
C GLY A 230 -1.04 4.12 -19.06
N LYS A 231 -0.85 4.90 -20.12
CA LYS A 231 -0.23 6.23 -20.05
C LYS A 231 -1.20 7.29 -20.60
N PRO A 232 -1.49 8.37 -19.85
CA PRO A 232 -2.30 9.47 -20.37
C PRO A 232 -1.58 10.20 -21.51
N ASP A 233 -0.27 10.40 -21.38
CA ASP A 233 0.56 11.17 -22.33
C ASP A 233 1.85 10.41 -22.70
N GLY A 234 2.55 10.91 -23.72
CA GLY A 234 3.83 10.34 -24.16
C GLY A 234 3.71 8.96 -24.79
N ASN A 235 2.52 8.59 -25.30
CA ASN A 235 2.38 7.42 -26.17
C ASN A 235 2.90 7.76 -27.57
N HIS A 236 3.21 6.73 -28.37
CA HIS A 236 3.79 6.91 -29.70
C HIS A 236 2.93 7.78 -30.65
N TRP A 237 1.60 7.67 -30.57
CA TRP A 237 0.66 8.50 -31.35
C TRP A 237 0.11 9.73 -30.59
N GLY A 238 0.75 10.12 -29.48
CA GLY A 238 0.33 11.26 -28.65
C GLY A 238 -0.42 10.86 -27.37
N PRO A 239 -1.34 11.71 -26.87
CA PRO A 239 -2.16 11.40 -25.71
C PRO A 239 -3.05 10.16 -25.91
N ALA A 240 -3.48 9.55 -24.81
CA ALA A 240 -4.45 8.46 -24.85
C ALA A 240 -5.78 8.92 -25.46
N VAL A 241 -6.41 8.02 -26.21
CA VAL A 241 -7.66 8.28 -26.93
C VAL A 241 -8.82 8.45 -25.96
N ALA A 242 -8.88 7.61 -24.92
CA ALA A 242 -9.95 7.67 -23.94
C ALA A 242 -9.48 7.16 -22.57
N MET A 243 -10.09 7.70 -21.51
CA MET A 243 -10.03 7.12 -20.18
C MET A 243 -11.23 6.20 -19.96
N LEU A 244 -10.98 4.91 -19.83
CA LEU A 244 -11.97 3.89 -19.50
C LEU A 244 -11.87 3.51 -18.02
N LYS A 245 -12.89 2.82 -17.51
CA LYS A 245 -12.90 2.27 -16.15
C LYS A 245 -12.61 0.78 -16.18
N THR A 246 -11.62 0.32 -15.41
CA THR A 246 -11.32 -1.11 -15.26
C THR A 246 -12.37 -1.80 -14.38
N ALA A 247 -12.35 -3.15 -14.35
CA ALA A 247 -13.21 -3.92 -13.46
C ALA A 247 -12.99 -3.61 -11.96
N SER A 248 -11.81 -3.13 -11.58
CA SER A 248 -11.49 -2.69 -10.21
C SER A 248 -11.83 -1.24 -9.93
N GLY A 249 -12.30 -0.50 -10.95
CA GLY A 249 -12.67 0.90 -10.83
C GLY A 249 -11.54 1.90 -11.02
N SER A 250 -10.32 1.43 -11.31
CA SER A 250 -9.19 2.30 -11.67
C SER A 250 -9.35 2.88 -13.09
N PRO A 251 -8.73 4.02 -13.40
CA PRO A 251 -8.67 4.52 -14.77
C PRO A 251 -7.80 3.60 -15.65
N PHE A 252 -8.17 3.50 -16.92
CA PHE A 252 -7.38 2.86 -17.98
C PHE A 252 -7.31 3.79 -19.19
N TYR A 253 -6.12 4.33 -19.45
CA TYR A 253 -5.81 5.19 -20.58
C TYR A 253 -5.62 4.35 -21.84
N PHE A 254 -6.70 4.25 -22.63
CA PHE A 254 -6.76 3.45 -23.84
C PHE A 254 -6.12 4.16 -25.03
N SER A 255 -5.33 3.42 -25.80
CA SER A 255 -4.77 3.83 -27.10
C SER A 255 -4.99 2.70 -28.12
N PHE A 256 -5.16 3.05 -29.40
CA PHE A 256 -5.33 2.06 -30.47
C PHE A 256 -4.05 1.26 -30.82
N HIS A 257 -2.91 1.67 -30.26
CA HIS A 257 -1.59 1.14 -30.58
C HIS A 257 -0.85 0.60 -29.36
N HIS A 258 0.10 -0.31 -29.64
CA HIS A 258 1.15 -0.71 -28.73
C HIS A 258 2.50 -0.47 -29.38
N GLY A 259 3.28 0.50 -28.88
CA GLY A 259 4.46 0.98 -29.59
C GLY A 259 4.03 1.73 -30.85
N ASP A 260 4.54 1.36 -32.01
CA ASP A 260 4.19 1.92 -33.31
C ASP A 260 3.07 1.17 -34.05
N LEU A 261 2.69 -0.02 -33.56
CA LEU A 261 1.71 -0.89 -34.19
C LEU A 261 0.29 -0.61 -33.68
N GLY A 262 -0.58 -0.14 -34.58
CA GLY A 262 -2.00 0.09 -34.31
C GLY A 262 -2.89 -1.04 -34.80
N ASN A 263 -3.46 -1.80 -33.87
CA ASN A 263 -4.45 -2.83 -34.17
C ASN A 263 -5.47 -2.87 -33.04
N THR A 264 -6.76 -2.73 -33.36
CA THR A 264 -7.84 -2.84 -32.37
C THR A 264 -9.01 -3.60 -32.98
N PHE A 265 -9.49 -4.60 -32.24
CA PHE A 265 -10.62 -5.44 -32.64
C PHE A 265 -11.79 -5.19 -31.70
N ILE A 266 -12.94 -4.84 -32.27
CA ILE A 266 -14.19 -4.63 -31.54
C ILE A 266 -15.21 -5.65 -32.04
N CYS A 267 -15.69 -6.52 -31.15
CA CYS A 267 -16.66 -7.56 -31.48
C CYS A 267 -17.75 -7.70 -30.41
N GLY A 268 -18.88 -8.30 -30.79
CA GLY A 268 -20.04 -8.50 -29.93
C GLY A 268 -21.33 -8.70 -30.72
N PRO A 269 -22.38 -9.29 -30.13
CA PRO A 269 -23.65 -9.54 -30.80
C PRO A 269 -24.41 -8.24 -31.11
N SER A 270 -25.46 -8.29 -31.93
CA SER A 270 -26.31 -7.12 -32.18
C SER A 270 -26.89 -6.57 -30.87
N GLY A 271 -26.98 -5.24 -30.74
CA GLY A 271 -27.46 -4.57 -29.53
C GLY A 271 -26.44 -4.44 -28.38
N SER A 272 -25.22 -4.98 -28.50
CA SER A 272 -24.22 -4.92 -27.41
C SER A 272 -23.47 -3.58 -27.26
N GLY A 273 -23.89 -2.52 -27.94
CA GLY A 273 -23.26 -1.20 -27.85
C GLY A 273 -21.98 -1.00 -28.67
N LYS A 274 -21.62 -1.90 -29.60
CA LYS A 274 -20.40 -1.77 -30.44
C LYS A 274 -20.27 -0.43 -31.14
N THR A 275 -21.34 0.02 -31.81
CA THR A 275 -21.36 1.30 -32.54
C THR A 275 -21.22 2.49 -31.59
N VAL A 276 -21.75 2.38 -30.37
CA VAL A 276 -21.59 3.42 -29.34
C VAL A 276 -20.12 3.53 -28.93
N VAL A 277 -19.47 2.40 -28.63
CA VAL A 277 -18.05 2.36 -28.27
C VAL A 277 -17.18 2.86 -29.42
N GLN A 278 -17.46 2.45 -30.67
CA GLN A 278 -16.73 2.94 -31.84
C GLN A 278 -16.82 4.45 -31.99
N ASN A 279 -18.04 5.00 -31.91
CA ASN A 279 -18.23 6.45 -32.02
C ASN A 279 -17.56 7.21 -30.87
N PHE A 280 -17.62 6.68 -29.65
CA PHE A 280 -16.95 7.26 -28.48
C PHE A 280 -15.42 7.28 -28.64
N LEU A 281 -14.82 6.25 -29.23
CA LEU A 281 -13.37 6.20 -29.44
C LEU A 281 -12.89 7.00 -30.66
N LEU A 282 -13.79 7.49 -31.51
CA LEU A 282 -13.48 8.28 -32.70
C LEU A 282 -13.76 9.78 -32.54
N SER A 283 -14.50 10.17 -31.50
CA SER A 283 -14.84 11.57 -31.18
C SER A 283 -13.69 12.29 -30.50
#